data_AF-A0A832UGN0-F1
#
_entry.id   AF-A0A832UGN0-F1
#
_cell.length_a   1.000
_cell.length_b   1.000
_cell.length_c   1.000
_cell.angle_alpha   90.00
_cell.angle_beta   90.00
_cell.angle_gamma   90.00
#
_symmetry.space_group_name_H-M   'P 1'
#
loop_
_entity.id
_entity.type
_entity.pdbx_description
1 polymer ?
#
loop_
_entity_poly.entity_id
_entity_poly.type
_entity_poly.pdbx_seq_one_letter_code
_entity_poly.pdbx_strand_id
1 'polypeptide(L)'
;MIFETQFLLALVTTWILEIPVLIILVRYYFRQTTLSITRITAAGVLCTALTLPYLWFVLPVYLDVYYIPVGELFVAFTEALILNKVLKLDPKVALLCSFVMNFISFFFGSILL
;
A
#
# COMPACT_ATOMS: atom_id res chain seq x y z
N MET A 1 -18.24 7.82 -15.08
CA MET A 1 -17.57 9.14 -14.89
C MET A 1 -17.30 9.47 -13.43
N ILE A 2 -18.20 9.19 -12.47
CA ILE A 2 -17.95 9.48 -11.04
C ILE A 2 -17.00 8.45 -10.40
N PHE A 3 -17.20 7.16 -10.66
CA PHE A 3 -16.43 6.08 -10.03
C PHE A 3 -14.96 6.06 -10.43
N GLU A 4 -14.64 6.26 -11.70
CA GLU A 4 -13.26 6.25 -12.18
C GLU A 4 -12.47 7.41 -11.61
N THR A 5 -13.10 8.59 -11.52
CA THR A 5 -12.50 9.79 -10.95
C THR A 5 -12.28 9.64 -9.44
N GLN A 6 -13.25 9.06 -8.72
CA GLN A 6 -13.12 8.74 -7.30
C GLN A 6 -12.00 7.71 -7.04
N PHE A 7 -11.89 6.70 -7.89
CA PHE A 7 -10.81 5.72 -7.78
C PHE A 7 -9.44 6.34 -8.01
N LEU A 8 -9.29 7.19 -9.03
CA LEU A 8 -8.03 7.91 -9.27
C LEU A 8 -7.69 8.84 -8.10
N LEU A 9 -8.69 9.51 -7.52
CA LEU A 9 -8.51 10.35 -6.34
C LEU A 9 -8.08 9.51 -5.12
N ALA A 10 -8.69 8.35 -4.91
CA ALA A 10 -8.30 7.41 -3.87
C ALA A 10 -6.87 6.93 -4.08
N LEU A 11 -6.50 6.50 -5.29
CA LEU A 11 -5.15 6.04 -5.62
C LEU A 11 -4.08 7.11 -5.34
N VAL A 12 -4.32 8.35 -5.79
CA VAL A 12 -3.38 9.46 -5.57
C VAL A 12 -3.30 9.83 -4.09
N THR A 13 -4.43 9.86 -3.38
CA THR A 13 -4.46 10.09 -1.93
C THR A 13 -3.65 9.02 -1.20
N THR A 14 -3.82 7.75 -1.57
CA THR A 14 -3.06 6.64 -1.01
C THR A 14 -1.57 6.78 -1.29
N TRP A 15 -1.14 7.14 -2.50
CA TRP A 15 0.28 7.40 -2.78
C TRP A 15 0.87 8.53 -1.93
N ILE A 16 0.12 9.63 -1.74
CA ILE A 16 0.55 10.77 -0.94
C ILE A 16 0.76 10.36 0.53
N LEU A 17 -0.03 9.41 1.04
CA LEU A 17 0.08 8.93 2.42
C LEU A 17 1.15 7.84 2.57
N GLU A 18 1.13 6.83 1.70
CA GLU A 18 1.93 5.62 1.86
C GLU A 18 3.40 5.82 1.50
N ILE A 19 3.71 6.58 0.45
CA ILE A 19 5.09 6.75 -0.01
C ILE A 19 5.94 7.46 1.06
N PRO A 20 5.51 8.57 1.68
CA PRO A 20 6.26 9.18 2.77
C PRO A 20 6.43 8.24 3.97
N VAL A 21 5.38 7.50 4.34
CA VAL A 21 5.45 6.50 5.42
C VAL A 21 6.50 5.44 5.11
N LEU A 22 6.48 4.87 3.89
CA LEU A 22 7.46 3.87 3.47
C LEU A 22 8.88 4.43 3.50
N ILE A 23 9.10 5.65 3.01
CA ILE A 23 10.41 6.32 3.07
C ILE A 23 10.84 6.49 4.53
N ILE A 24 9.96 6.95 5.40
CA ILE A 24 10.27 7.16 6.82
C ILE A 24 10.68 5.84 7.47
N LEU A 25 9.88 4.80 7.28
CA LEU A 25 10.14 3.47 7.85
C LEU A 25 11.45 2.88 7.33
N VAL A 26 11.63 2.82 6.01
CA VAL A 26 12.82 2.19 5.41
C VAL A 26 14.09 2.97 5.72
N ARG A 27 14.06 4.31 5.59
CA ARG A 27 15.25 5.16 5.70
C ARG A 27 15.65 5.46 7.14
N TYR A 28 14.68 5.78 8.00
CA TYR A 28 14.96 6.31 9.34
C TYR A 28 14.73 5.27 10.44
N TYR A 29 13.66 4.46 10.35
CA TYR A 29 13.35 3.46 11.37
C TYR A 29 14.22 2.20 11.21
N PHE A 30 14.20 1.56 10.04
CA PHE A 30 15.00 0.37 9.74
C PHE A 30 16.41 0.67 9.23
N ARG A 31 16.73 1.96 9.01
CA ARG A 31 18.08 2.45 8.66
C ARG A 31 18.68 1.82 7.39
N GLN A 32 17.85 1.49 6.40
CA GLN A 32 18.29 0.97 5.10
C GLN A 32 18.80 2.11 4.19
N THR A 33 19.95 2.68 4.53
CA THR A 33 20.52 3.87 3.87
C THR A 33 21.08 3.61 2.47
N THR A 34 21.30 2.34 2.11
CA THR A 34 21.82 1.93 0.80
C THR A 34 20.75 2.01 -0.30
N LEU A 35 19.47 1.96 0.05
CA LEU A 35 18.37 2.05 -0.90
C LEU A 35 18.17 3.50 -1.34
N SER A 36 18.09 3.71 -2.66
CA SER A 36 17.78 5.04 -3.21
C SER A 36 16.32 5.39 -2.99
N ILE A 37 16.05 6.67 -2.70
CA ILE A 37 14.68 7.16 -2.48
C ILE A 37 13.81 6.86 -3.71
N THR A 38 14.33 7.03 -4.92
CA THR A 38 13.63 6.70 -6.17
C THR A 38 13.15 5.25 -6.21
N ARG A 39 13.97 4.28 -5.73
CA ARG A 39 13.55 2.88 -5.68
C ARG A 39 12.46 2.65 -4.65
N ILE A 40 12.54 3.30 -3.49
CA ILE A 40 11.53 3.21 -2.43
C ILE A 40 10.20 3.79 -2.94
N THR A 41 10.23 4.97 -3.55
CA THR A 41 9.06 5.62 -4.16
C THR A 41 8.44 4.77 -5.27
N ALA A 42 9.26 4.25 -6.20
CA ALA A 42 8.78 3.38 -7.26
C ALA A 42 8.14 2.10 -6.72
N ALA A 43 8.72 1.51 -5.66
CA ALA A 43 8.15 0.33 -5.01
C ALA A 43 6.79 0.65 -4.35
N GLY A 44 6.67 1.80 -3.66
CA GLY A 44 5.41 2.25 -3.08
C GLY A 44 4.32 2.45 -4.15
N VAL A 45 4.63 3.19 -5.21
CA VAL A 45 3.72 3.38 -6.36
C VAL A 45 3.26 2.05 -6.94
N LEU A 46 4.21 1.13 -7.16
CA LEU A 46 3.96 -0.18 -7.73
C LEU A 46 3.05 -1.03 -6.83
N CYS A 47 3.27 -1.03 -5.51
CA CYS A 47 2.44 -1.77 -4.55
C CYS A 47 0.99 -1.34 -4.69
N THR A 48 0.70 -0.06 -4.41
CA THR A 48 -0.66 0.46 -4.41
C THR A 48 -1.33 0.35 -5.80
N ALA A 49 -0.58 0.61 -6.88
CA ALA A 49 -1.13 0.52 -8.24
C ALA A 49 -1.55 -0.91 -8.62
N LEU A 50 -0.87 -1.92 -8.10
CA LEU A 50 -1.17 -3.32 -8.37
C LEU A 50 -2.24 -3.89 -7.44
N THR A 51 -2.33 -3.42 -6.21
CA THR A 51 -3.21 -4.02 -5.19
C THR A 51 -4.56 -3.32 -5.08
N LEU A 52 -4.60 -2.00 -5.17
CA LEU A 52 -5.81 -1.19 -4.97
C LEU A 52 -6.93 -1.54 -5.97
N PRO A 53 -6.68 -1.73 -7.29
CA PRO A 53 -7.74 -2.15 -8.21
C PRO A 53 -8.37 -3.51 -7.83
N TYR A 54 -7.57 -4.43 -7.29
CA TYR A 54 -8.08 -5.74 -6.89
C TYR A 54 -8.96 -5.63 -5.65
N LEU A 55 -8.57 -4.80 -4.67
CA LEU A 55 -9.36 -4.56 -3.46
C LEU A 55 -10.74 -3.99 -3.79
N TRP A 56 -10.81 -2.98 -4.66
CA TRP A 56 -12.04 -2.22 -4.90
C TRP A 56 -12.90 -2.73 -6.06
N PHE A 57 -12.32 -3.38 -7.08
CA PHE A 57 -13.09 -3.82 -8.25
C PHE A 57 -13.20 -5.33 -8.39
N VAL A 58 -12.19 -6.09 -7.95
CA VAL A 58 -12.17 -7.55 -8.14
C VAL A 58 -12.79 -8.25 -6.94
N LEU A 59 -12.33 -7.94 -5.73
CA LEU A 59 -12.72 -8.65 -4.52
C LEU A 59 -14.21 -8.56 -4.15
N PRO A 60 -14.90 -7.41 -4.29
CA PRO A 60 -16.31 -7.29 -3.94
C PRO A 60 -17.24 -8.16 -4.80
N VAL A 61 -16.79 -8.59 -5.98
CA VAL A 61 -17.55 -9.49 -6.86
C VAL A 61 -17.60 -10.92 -6.29
N TYR A 62 -16.64 -11.29 -5.46
CA TYR A 62 -16.53 -12.63 -4.88
C TYR A 62 -16.90 -12.69 -3.39
N LEU A 63 -16.87 -11.56 -2.69
CA LEU A 63 -17.11 -11.46 -1.26
C LEU A 63 -18.07 -10.30 -0.97
N ASP A 64 -19.22 -10.59 -0.34
CA ASP A 64 -20.23 -9.56 -0.08
C ASP A 64 -19.91 -8.65 1.12
N VAL A 65 -19.85 -9.20 2.34
CA VAL A 65 -19.79 -8.39 3.57
C VAL A 65 -18.38 -8.29 4.15
N TYR A 66 -17.53 -9.27 3.88
CA TYR A 66 -16.20 -9.38 4.49
C TYR A 66 -15.06 -8.93 3.56
N TYR A 67 -15.36 -8.40 2.37
CA TYR A 67 -14.32 -8.07 1.40
C TYR A 67 -13.35 -6.99 1.90
N ILE A 68 -13.80 -6.03 2.72
CA ILE A 68 -12.92 -4.99 3.27
C ILE A 68 -11.87 -5.61 4.20
N PRO A 69 -12.20 -6.24 5.35
CA PRO A 69 -11.18 -6.76 6.26
C PRO A 69 -10.32 -7.87 5.64
N VAL A 70 -10.92 -8.73 4.80
CA VAL A 70 -10.18 -9.79 4.09
C VAL A 70 -9.26 -9.20 3.03
N GLY A 71 -9.76 -8.19 2.31
CA GLY A 71 -9.04 -7.51 1.25
C GLY A 71 -7.87 -6.70 1.78
N GLU A 72 -8.06 -5.91 2.84
CA GLU A 72 -6.98 -5.16 3.51
C GLU A 72 -5.86 -6.09 3.95
N LEU A 73 -6.20 -7.24 4.54
CA LEU A 73 -5.22 -8.25 4.93
C LEU A 73 -4.50 -8.84 3.71
N PHE A 74 -5.24 -9.15 2.65
CA PHE A 74 -4.68 -9.67 1.40
C PHE A 74 -3.73 -8.67 0.73
N VAL A 75 -4.12 -7.39 0.68
CA VAL A 75 -3.30 -6.30 0.17
C VAL A 75 -2.02 -6.19 1.00
N ALA A 76 -2.13 -6.10 2.33
CA ALA A 76 -0.96 -6.00 3.21
C ALA A 76 0.03 -7.16 3.01
N PHE A 77 -0.44 -8.41 2.86
CA PHE A 77 0.45 -9.53 2.57
C PHE A 77 1.05 -9.45 1.16
N THR A 78 0.26 -9.09 0.16
CA THR A 78 0.73 -9.01 -1.24
C THR A 78 1.78 -7.92 -1.41
N GLU A 79 1.56 -6.75 -0.83
CA GLU A 79 2.51 -5.65 -0.86
C GLU A 79 3.78 -5.98 -0.06
N ALA A 80 3.66 -6.66 1.08
CA ALA A 80 4.84 -7.16 1.79
C ALA A 80 5.72 -8.07 0.90
N LEU A 81 5.10 -8.94 0.09
CA LEU A 81 5.82 -9.77 -0.88
C LEU A 81 6.48 -8.92 -1.97
N ILE A 82 5.77 -7.93 -2.53
CA ILE A 82 6.31 -7.02 -3.54
C ILE A 82 7.50 -6.24 -2.96
N LEU A 83 7.36 -5.64 -1.78
CA LEU A 83 8.44 -4.90 -1.10
C LEU A 83 9.64 -5.79 -0.82
N ASN A 84 9.43 -7.02 -0.33
CA ASN A 84 10.50 -7.99 -0.13
C ASN A 84 11.26 -8.28 -1.43
N LYS A 85 10.57 -8.47 -2.57
CA LYS A 85 11.22 -8.80 -3.84
C LYS A 85 11.88 -7.60 -4.51
N VAL A 86 11.22 -6.45 -4.50
CA VAL A 86 11.66 -5.23 -5.21
C VAL A 86 12.77 -4.51 -4.45
N LEU A 87 12.60 -4.34 -3.15
CA LEU A 87 13.54 -3.63 -2.29
C LEU A 87 14.52 -4.56 -1.57
N LYS A 88 14.35 -5.89 -1.66
CA LYS A 88 15.18 -6.89 -0.97
C LYS A 88 15.20 -6.71 0.56
N LEU A 89 14.10 -6.22 1.12
CA LEU A 89 13.93 -6.06 2.57
C LEU A 89 13.76 -7.42 3.24
N ASP A 90 14.18 -7.54 4.50
CA ASP A 90 13.84 -8.72 5.31
C ASP A 90 12.31 -8.94 5.34
N PRO A 91 11.81 -10.18 5.26
CA PRO A 91 10.36 -10.44 5.21
C PRO A 91 9.57 -9.81 6.35
N LYS A 92 10.14 -9.80 7.57
CA LYS A 92 9.53 -9.17 8.75
C LYS A 92 9.43 -7.65 8.60
N VAL A 93 10.45 -7.02 8.03
CA VAL A 93 10.50 -5.57 7.78
C VAL A 93 9.52 -5.21 6.67
N ALA A 94 9.50 -5.96 5.59
CA ALA A 94 8.56 -5.75 4.48
C ALA A 94 7.10 -5.86 4.93
N LEU A 95 6.80 -6.87 5.76
CA LEU A 95 5.47 -7.08 6.36
C LEU A 95 5.07 -5.90 7.25
N LEU A 96 5.96 -5.48 8.16
CA LEU A 96 5.67 -4.36 9.04
C LEU A 96 5.51 -3.03 8.28
N CYS A 97 6.33 -2.78 7.26
CA CYS A 97 6.17 -1.62 6.39
C CYS A 97 4.80 -1.60 5.72
N SER A 98 4.42 -2.72 5.08
CA SER A 98 3.14 -2.80 4.38
C SER A 98 1.94 -2.65 5.33
N PHE A 99 1.94 -3.32 6.49
CA PHE A 99 0.86 -3.14 7.46
C PHE A 99 0.72 -1.70 7.95
N VAL A 100 1.84 -1.02 8.23
CA VAL A 100 1.80 0.37 8.70
C VAL A 100 1.31 1.31 7.61
N MET A 101 1.76 1.11 6.36
CA MET A 101 1.29 1.90 5.21
C MET A 101 -0.21 1.74 5.00
N ASN A 102 -0.70 0.50 4.88
CA ASN A 102 -2.12 0.19 4.65
C ASN A 102 -2.99 0.68 5.81
N PHE A 103 -2.54 0.50 7.06
CA PHE A 103 -3.28 1.00 8.22
C PHE A 103 -3.43 2.53 8.18
N ILE A 104 -2.35 3.25 7.87
CA ILE A 104 -2.38 4.72 7.78
C ILE A 104 -3.26 5.14 6.59
N SER A 105 -3.08 4.55 5.41
CA SER A 105 -3.85 4.94 4.23
C SER A 105 -5.34 4.62 4.37
N PHE A 106 -5.71 3.47 4.95
CA PHE A 106 -7.09 3.14 5.27
C PHE A 106 -7.69 4.13 6.28
N PHE A 107 -6.97 4.40 7.38
CA PHE A 107 -7.45 5.31 8.42
C PHE A 107 -7.67 6.72 7.90
N PHE A 108 -6.69 7.30 7.20
CA PHE A 108 -6.82 8.65 6.63
C PHE A 108 -7.75 8.69 5.42
N GLY A 109 -7.76 7.64 4.60
CA GLY A 109 -8.67 7.50 3.47
C GLY A 109 -10.12 7.56 3.92
N SER A 110 -10.50 6.81 4.96
CA SER A 110 -11.86 6.81 5.51
C SER A 110 -12.31 8.14 6.14
N ILE A 111 -11.38 9.06 6.43
CA ILE A 111 -11.68 10.40 6.94
C ILE A 111 -11.83 11.42 5.80
N LEU A 112 -11.01 11.26 4.75
CA LEU A 112 -10.89 12.24 3.66
C LEU A 112 -11.81 11.96 2.47
N LEU A 113 -12.26 10.72 2.29
CA LEU A 113 -13.04 10.23 1.14
C LEU A 113 -14.26 9.44 1.62
#